data_AF-G9A373-F1
#
_entry.id   AF-G9A373-F1
#
_cell.length_a   1.000
_cell.length_b   1.000
_cell.length_c   1.000
_cell.angle_alpha   90.00
_cell.angle_beta   90.00
_cell.angle_gamma   90.00
#
_symmetry.space_group_name_H-M   'P 1'
#
loop_
_entity.id
_entity.type
_entity.pdbx_description
1 polymer ?
#
loop_
_entity_poly.entity_id
_entity_poly.type
_entity_poly.pdbx_seq_one_letter_code
_entity_poly.pdbx_strand_id
1 'polypeptide(L)'
;MPGTEINGSAPAAGFKAEMADQRRIVINLPRAPRPDETVGLNIVTGPLPIGAEINFRTAAGHLIGSAVPFGRTDPDKQLVFQLSLSGRDIDGSRLEIFADMLDAGGSLPRAPTEQELVSVTGWFVPQ
;
A
#
# COMPACT_ATOMS: atom_id res chain seq x y z
N MET A 1 -4.98 17.23 -50.21
CA MET A 1 -5.46 16.15 -49.31
C MET A 1 -4.82 16.39 -47.95
N PRO A 2 -5.59 16.67 -46.89
CA PRO A 2 -5.04 16.98 -45.58
C PRO A 2 -4.64 15.71 -44.82
N GLY A 3 -3.67 15.87 -43.92
CA GLY A 3 -2.81 14.81 -43.39
C GLY A 3 -3.42 13.84 -42.38
N THR A 4 -2.67 12.78 -42.15
CA THR A 4 -2.94 11.77 -41.11
C THR A 4 -1.89 11.95 -40.02
N GLU A 5 -2.26 12.70 -38.98
CA GLU A 5 -1.55 12.67 -37.69
C GLU A 5 -1.88 11.35 -36.99
N ILE A 6 -0.88 10.46 -36.89
CA ILE A 6 -0.93 9.28 -36.02
C ILE A 6 -0.51 9.67 -34.61
N ASN A 7 -1.37 10.38 -33.88
CA ASN A 7 -1.22 10.56 -32.44
C ASN A 7 -1.83 9.36 -31.70
N GLY A 8 -1.06 8.27 -31.64
CA GLY A 8 -1.37 7.07 -30.86
C GLY A 8 -0.53 6.99 -29.59
N SER A 9 -0.54 8.04 -28.77
CA SER A 9 0.02 7.97 -27.42
C SER A 9 -0.95 7.14 -26.56
N ALA A 10 -0.54 5.91 -26.24
CA ALA A 10 -1.25 5.02 -25.34
C ALA A 10 -1.58 5.75 -24.02
N PRO A 11 -2.77 5.52 -23.43
CA PRO A 11 -3.24 6.35 -22.35
C PRO A 11 -2.51 6.01 -21.05
N ALA A 12 -1.96 7.03 -20.40
CA ALA A 12 -1.60 7.01 -18.97
C ALA A 12 -2.84 6.91 -18.04
N ALA A 13 -3.98 6.40 -18.55
CA ALA A 13 -5.25 6.25 -17.84
C ALA A 13 -5.31 4.94 -17.03
N GLY A 14 -4.48 3.94 -17.34
CA GLY A 14 -4.41 2.70 -16.57
C GLY A 14 -3.93 2.92 -15.13
N PHE A 15 -2.96 3.81 -14.93
CA PHE A 15 -2.41 4.10 -13.60
C PHE A 15 -3.35 4.91 -12.70
N LYS A 16 -4.19 5.78 -13.27
CA LYS A 16 -5.14 6.60 -12.48
C LYS A 16 -6.38 5.83 -12.05
N ALA A 17 -6.84 4.87 -12.86
CA ALA A 17 -8.01 4.06 -12.52
C ALA A 17 -7.69 3.03 -11.42
N GLU A 18 -6.48 2.44 -11.41
CA GLU A 18 -6.05 1.49 -10.36
C GLU A 18 -5.93 2.16 -8.98
N MET A 19 -5.63 3.46 -8.94
CA MET A 19 -5.57 4.24 -7.69
C MET A 19 -6.94 4.65 -7.12
N ALA A 20 -8.02 4.58 -7.91
CA ALA A 20 -9.34 5.05 -7.47
C ALA A 20 -9.98 4.14 -6.40
N ASP A 21 -9.58 2.87 -6.38
CA ASP A 21 -10.04 1.85 -5.44
C ASP A 21 -8.95 1.51 -4.40
N GLN A 22 -8.07 2.46 -4.06
CA GLN A 22 -7.03 2.27 -3.04
C GLN A 22 -7.37 3.02 -1.77
N ARG A 23 -7.10 2.40 -0.62
CA ARG A 23 -7.19 3.09 0.66
C ARG A 23 -5.92 3.90 0.91
N ARG A 24 -6.06 5.22 0.88
CA ARG A 24 -4.98 6.15 1.24
C ARG A 24 -4.79 6.20 2.76
N ILE A 25 -3.57 6.02 3.20
CA ILE A 25 -3.12 6.05 4.58
C ILE A 25 -2.04 7.12 4.69
N VAL A 26 -2.22 8.05 5.64
CA VAL A 26 -1.26 9.13 5.89
C VAL A 26 -0.65 8.92 7.26
N ILE A 27 0.67 8.73 7.29
CA ILE A 27 1.45 8.55 8.51
C ILE A 27 2.32 9.78 8.69
N ASN A 28 2.09 10.51 9.78
CA ASN A 28 2.93 11.64 10.16
C ASN A 28 4.07 11.13 11.05
N LEU A 29 5.28 11.07 10.48
CA LEU A 29 6.49 10.74 11.21
C LEU A 29 6.91 11.94 12.08
N PRO A 30 7.53 11.70 13.24
CA PRO A 30 7.95 12.79 14.14
C PRO A 30 9.03 13.70 13.53
N ARG A 31 9.75 13.22 12.50
CA ARG A 31 10.66 14.00 11.67
C ARG A 31 10.76 13.40 10.27
N ALA A 32 11.39 14.11 9.34
CA ALA A 32 11.79 13.53 8.07
C ALA A 32 12.89 12.47 8.28
N PRO A 33 12.77 11.28 7.69
CA PRO A 33 13.81 10.26 7.73
C PRO A 33 15.00 10.67 6.86
N ARG A 34 16.20 10.27 7.29
CA ARG A 34 17.39 10.41 6.47
C ARG A 34 17.44 9.30 5.41
N PRO A 35 18.14 9.49 4.28
CA PRO A 35 18.22 8.49 3.22
C PRO A 35 18.84 7.15 3.64
N ASP A 36 19.62 7.14 4.71
CA ASP A 36 20.28 5.99 5.36
C ASP A 36 19.43 5.36 6.48
N GLU A 37 18.32 5.98 6.87
CA GLU A 37 17.43 5.46 7.91
C GLU A 37 16.40 4.50 7.34
N THR A 38 15.93 3.59 8.18
CA THR A 38 14.80 2.70 7.87
C THR A 38 13.60 3.09 8.71
N VAL A 39 12.45 3.23 8.06
CA VAL A 39 11.15 3.41 8.71
C VAL A 39 10.42 2.07 8.71
N GLY A 40 10.17 1.56 9.92
CA GLY A 40 9.34 0.38 10.12
C GLY A 40 7.87 0.78 10.06
N LEU A 41 7.06 -0.08 9.45
CA LEU A 41 5.60 0.03 9.36
C LEU A 41 4.97 -1.15 10.07
N ASN A 42 4.03 -0.90 10.97
CA ASN A 42 3.30 -1.91 11.73
C ASN A 42 1.88 -1.85 11.24
N ILE A 43 1.50 -2.92 10.59
CA ILE A 43 0.23 -3.05 9.91
C ILE A 43 -0.56 -4.04 10.74
N VAL A 44 -1.67 -3.57 11.29
CA VAL A 44 -2.63 -4.39 12.00
C VAL A 44 -3.79 -4.64 11.05
N THR A 45 -3.96 -5.88 10.65
CA THR A 45 -5.11 -6.32 9.87
C THR A 45 -6.10 -7.03 10.77
N GLY A 46 -7.38 -6.90 10.48
CA GLY A 46 -8.40 -7.74 11.10
C GLY A 46 -8.47 -9.11 10.44
N PRO A 47 -9.61 -9.81 10.56
CA PRO A 47 -9.81 -11.09 9.91
C PRO A 47 -9.80 -10.91 8.38
N LEU A 48 -8.80 -11.50 7.73
CA LEU A 48 -8.70 -11.51 6.28
C LEU A 48 -9.16 -12.86 5.71
N PRO A 49 -9.87 -12.86 4.56
CA PRO A 49 -10.21 -14.09 3.84
C PRO A 49 -8.95 -14.90 3.50
N ILE A 50 -9.05 -16.23 3.53
CA ILE A 50 -7.95 -17.11 3.12
C ILE A 50 -7.65 -16.85 1.65
N GLY A 51 -6.39 -16.51 1.34
CA GLY A 51 -5.94 -16.21 -0.01
C GLY A 51 -6.18 -14.77 -0.45
N ALA A 52 -6.68 -13.90 0.43
CA ALA A 52 -6.66 -12.47 0.19
C ALA A 52 -5.25 -11.89 0.45
N GLU A 53 -4.90 -10.82 -0.24
CA GLU A 53 -3.61 -10.14 -0.09
C GLU A 53 -3.85 -8.64 -0.04
N ILE A 54 -3.25 -7.95 0.94
CA ILE A 54 -3.24 -6.49 0.97
C ILE A 54 -1.86 -6.02 0.55
N ASN A 55 -1.75 -5.35 -0.59
CA ASN A 55 -0.52 -4.73 -1.05
C ASN A 55 -0.42 -3.29 -0.53
N PHE A 56 0.77 -2.89 -0.13
CA PHE A 56 1.07 -1.54 0.33
C PHE A 56 2.06 -0.88 -0.63
N ARG A 57 1.69 0.28 -1.16
CA ARG A 57 2.50 1.03 -2.13
C ARG A 57 2.72 2.47 -1.66
N THR A 58 3.84 3.07 -2.04
CA THR A 58 4.07 4.51 -1.82
C THR A 58 3.23 5.36 -2.79
N ALA A 59 3.14 6.67 -2.55
CA ALA A 59 2.54 7.61 -3.49
C ALA A 59 3.20 7.62 -4.89
N ALA A 60 4.47 7.22 -4.98
CA ALA A 60 5.19 7.05 -6.24
C ALA A 60 4.85 5.72 -6.95
N GLY A 61 3.98 4.88 -6.37
CA GLY A 61 3.60 3.58 -6.90
C GLY A 61 4.58 2.46 -6.59
N HIS A 62 5.58 2.68 -5.73
CA HIS A 62 6.56 1.66 -5.36
C HIS A 62 5.94 0.67 -4.36
N LEU A 63 6.05 -0.64 -4.64
CA LEU A 63 5.57 -1.68 -3.73
C LEU A 63 6.47 -1.76 -2.49
N ILE A 64 5.91 -1.47 -1.32
CA ILE A 64 6.60 -1.57 -0.02
C ILE A 64 6.60 -3.03 0.44
N GLY A 65 5.47 -3.72 0.24
CA GLY A 65 5.28 -5.12 0.60
C GLY A 65 3.79 -5.46 0.66
N SER A 66 3.49 -6.68 1.08
CA SER A 66 2.12 -7.17 1.18
C SER A 66 1.86 -7.95 2.48
N ALA A 67 0.63 -7.84 2.96
CA ALA A 67 0.11 -8.58 4.10
C ALA A 67 -0.79 -9.70 3.60
N VAL A 68 -0.33 -10.94 3.76
CA VAL A 68 -1.06 -12.15 3.38
C VAL A 68 -1.37 -12.92 4.67
N PRO A 69 -2.64 -13.26 4.94
CA PRO A 69 -2.98 -14.12 6.05
C PRO A 69 -2.45 -15.53 5.79
N PHE A 70 -1.65 -16.05 6.72
CA PHE A 70 -1.16 -17.43 6.68
C PHE A 70 -2.12 -18.33 7.47
N GLY A 71 -2.83 -19.21 6.76
CA GLY A 71 -3.71 -20.21 7.37
C GLY A 71 -5.13 -19.70 7.69
N ARG A 72 -5.84 -20.44 8.55
CA ARG A 72 -7.19 -20.07 8.99
C ARG A 72 -7.06 -18.93 10.01
N THR A 73 -7.17 -17.69 9.55
CA THR A 73 -7.25 -16.52 10.43
C THR A 73 -8.46 -16.70 11.33
N ASP A 74 -8.21 -16.72 12.64
CA ASP A 74 -9.28 -16.69 13.63
C ASP A 74 -10.09 -15.39 13.42
N PRO A 75 -11.42 -15.47 13.22
CA PRO A 75 -12.24 -14.31 12.89
C PRO A 75 -12.16 -13.18 13.93
N ASP A 76 -11.73 -13.49 15.16
CA ASP A 76 -11.60 -12.51 16.23
C ASP A 76 -10.16 -12.03 16.45
N LYS A 77 -9.19 -12.54 15.69
CA LYS A 77 -7.77 -12.26 15.91
C LYS A 77 -7.20 -11.30 14.88
N GLN A 78 -6.65 -10.20 15.38
CA GLN A 78 -5.86 -9.28 14.57
C GLN A 78 -4.50 -9.90 14.23
N LEU A 79 -4.07 -9.72 12.98
CA LEU A 79 -2.74 -10.08 12.52
C LEU A 79 -1.87 -8.82 12.48
N VAL A 80 -0.60 -9.00 12.79
CA VAL A 80 0.38 -7.91 12.79
C VAL A 80 1.46 -8.23 11.78
N PHE A 81 1.66 -7.32 10.84
CA PHE A 81 2.69 -7.40 9.82
C PHE A 81 3.65 -6.22 9.98
N GLN A 82 4.94 -6.50 9.81
CA GLN A 82 5.97 -5.49 9.86
C GLN A 82 6.62 -5.36 8.50
N LEU A 83 6.50 -4.17 7.89
CA LEU A 83 7.18 -3.82 6.66
C LEU A 83 8.28 -2.80 6.94
N SER A 84 9.30 -2.76 6.10
CA SER A 84 10.40 -1.80 6.22
C SER A 84 10.46 -0.98 4.96
N LEU A 85 10.55 0.35 5.12
CA LEU A 85 10.69 1.31 4.04
C LEU A 85 11.99 2.08 4.23
N SER A 86 12.75 2.28 3.15
CA SER A 86 13.94 3.11 3.24
C SER A 86 13.55 4.59 3.30
N GLY A 87 14.25 5.36 4.14
CA GLY A 87 14.02 6.80 4.27
C GLY A 87 14.21 7.57 2.96
N ARG A 88 14.94 7.00 1.98
CA ARG A 88 15.06 7.59 0.63
C ARG A 88 13.75 7.63 -0.15
N ASP A 89 12.80 6.75 0.17
CA ASP A 89 11.51 6.63 -0.50
C ASP A 89 10.44 7.51 0.15
N ILE A 90 10.83 8.30 1.15
CA ILE A 90 9.95 9.14 1.96
C ILE A 90 10.35 10.60 1.77
N ASP A 91 9.43 11.39 1.22
CA ASP A 91 9.63 12.83 1.05
C ASP A 91 9.06 13.59 2.26
N GLY A 92 9.96 14.21 3.04
CA GLY A 92 9.59 14.95 4.25
C GLY A 92 9.13 14.06 5.42
N SER A 93 8.29 14.61 6.30
CA SER A 93 7.78 13.90 7.49
C SER A 93 6.42 13.24 7.30
N ARG A 94 5.80 13.40 6.13
CA ARG A 94 4.47 12.87 5.81
C ARG A 94 4.61 11.72 4.84
N LEU A 95 4.45 10.51 5.35
CA LEU A 95 4.47 9.30 4.54
C LEU A 95 3.05 8.99 4.06
N GLU A 96 2.88 8.97 2.74
CA GLU A 96 1.64 8.57 2.09
C GLU A 96 1.77 7.17 1.51
N ILE A 97 0.90 6.28 1.99
CA ILE A 97 0.84 4.88 1.59
C ILE A 97 -0.56 4.62 1.04
N PHE A 98 -0.62 3.79 0.02
CA PHE A 98 -1.84 3.31 -0.59
C PHE A 98 -1.91 1.82 -0.35
N ALA A 99 -3.06 1.36 0.15
CA ALA A 99 -3.33 -0.04 0.33
C ALA A 99 -4.40 -0.50 -0.68
N ASP A 100 -4.10 -1.57 -1.39
CA ASP A 100 -5.03 -2.29 -2.25
C ASP A 100 -5.15 -3.73 -1.76
N MET A 101 -6.34 -4.31 -1.88
CA MET A 101 -6.65 -5.66 -1.45
C MET A 101 -7.11 -6.48 -2.66
N LEU A 102 -6.46 -7.62 -2.85
CA LEU A 102 -6.86 -8.64 -3.80
C LEU A 102 -7.58 -9.74 -3.04
N ASP A 103 -8.87 -9.95 -3.32
CA ASP A 103 -9.63 -11.05 -2.71
C ASP A 103 -9.23 -12.41 -3.30
N ALA A 104 -9.46 -13.47 -2.52
CA ALA A 104 -9.20 -14.84 -2.96
C ALA A 104 -10.07 -15.20 -4.18
N GLY A 105 -9.42 -15.41 -5.33
CA GLY A 105 -10.11 -15.68 -6.60
C GLY A 105 -10.68 -14.43 -7.29
N GLY A 106 -10.48 -13.24 -6.70
CA GLY A 106 -10.75 -11.96 -7.34
C GLY A 106 -9.69 -11.62 -8.36
N SER A 107 -10.09 -11.01 -9.48
CA SER A 107 -9.17 -10.55 -10.53
C SER A 107 -8.89 -9.05 -10.45
N LEU A 108 -9.64 -8.32 -9.62
CA LEU A 108 -9.58 -6.87 -9.52
C LEU A 108 -9.22 -6.46 -8.09
N PRO A 109 -8.17 -5.65 -7.90
CA PRO A 109 -7.86 -5.08 -6.60
C PRO A 109 -8.92 -4.07 -6.18
N ARG A 110 -9.24 -4.02 -4.89
CA ARG A 110 -10.19 -3.08 -4.27
C ARG A 110 -9.59 -2.44 -3.01
N ALA A 111 -10.26 -1.44 -2.45
CA ALA A 111 -9.79 -0.85 -1.21
C ALA A 111 -10.06 -1.82 -0.04
N PRO A 112 -9.08 -2.04 0.87
CA PRO A 112 -9.35 -2.74 2.12
C PRO A 112 -10.29 -1.91 3.01
N THR A 113 -11.25 -2.56 3.65
CA THR A 113 -12.18 -1.94 4.59
C THR A 113 -11.50 -1.57 5.92
N GLU A 114 -12.18 -0.80 6.77
CA GLU A 114 -11.70 -0.45 8.12
C GLU A 114 -11.55 -1.65 9.05
N GLN A 115 -12.32 -2.71 8.80
CA GLN A 115 -12.25 -3.95 9.56
C GLN A 115 -11.07 -4.82 9.09
N GLU A 116 -10.77 -4.82 7.79
CA GLU A 116 -9.67 -5.59 7.21
C GLU A 116 -8.31 -4.92 7.49
N LEU A 117 -8.23 -3.60 7.31
CA LEU A 117 -7.05 -2.82 7.65
C LEU A 117 -7.37 -1.91 8.84
N VAL A 118 -7.05 -2.39 10.03
CA VAL A 118 -7.40 -1.76 11.30
C VAL A 118 -6.49 -0.58 11.60
N SER A 119 -5.17 -0.77 11.44
CA SER A 119 -4.21 0.28 11.75
C SER A 119 -2.93 0.14 10.95
N VAL A 120 -2.32 1.28 10.63
CA VAL A 120 -0.97 1.34 10.08
C VAL A 120 -0.23 2.45 10.82
N THR A 121 0.87 2.10 11.47
CA THR A 121 1.73 3.05 12.18
C THR A 121 3.16 2.95 11.67
N GLY A 122 3.91 4.05 11.76
CA GLY A 122 5.31 4.11 11.36
C GLY A 122 6.22 4.53 12.51
N TRP A 123 7.41 3.94 12.60
CA TRP A 123 8.47 4.34 13.54
C TRP A 123 9.84 4.25 12.88
N PHE A 124 10.79 4.97 13.46
CA PHE A 124 12.19 4.86 13.09
C PHE A 124 12.77 3.56 13.65
N VAL A 125 13.36 2.74 12.80
CA VAL A 125 14.12 1.57 13.25
C VAL A 125 15.47 2.06 13.76
N PRO A 126 15.77 1.92 15.06
CA PRO A 126 17.09 2.27 15.58
C PRO A 126 18.14 1.36 14.94
N GLN A 127 19.23 1.96 14.46
CA GLN A 127 20.42 1.27 13.96
C GLN A 127 21.39 0.97 15.10
#